data_AF-A0A915V1W3-F1
#
_entry.id   AF-A0A915V1W3-F1
#
_cell.length_a   1.000
_cell.length_b   1.000
_cell.length_c   1.000
_cell.angle_alpha   90.00
_cell.angle_beta   90.00
_cell.angle_gamma   90.00
#
_symmetry.space_group_name_H-M   'P 1'
#
loop_
_entity.id
_entity.type
_entity.pdbx_description
1 polymer ?
#
loop_
_entity_poly.entity_id
_entity_poly.type
_entity_poly.pdbx_seq_one_letter_code
_entity_poly.pdbx_strand_id
1 'polypeptide(L)'
;MYQSKTLRVTFLLITVTALVVAIGRPTPSKVVALTSIGETLSPASEAASGLPGVRFVHVATSANIAGQSTHIDHPLLNGNPNAIFLVTQNWNPGGVGGTYNNNPIGVWYDILQSKWAIFNQSLTNMPSGAAFSVFVPATGSPAFVHTATAGNISGNWTAIDHPSLNNNPNALVLVTQNYNPGGGGGTYNNHPVGVFYSITQQKWAIFNPDLAPMPVGADFNVMVLNNLASLPWSKAAFVHTATSANINSNWIALDHPLTNGMPPALVFATDNWNPGGGGTGVHNNHNIGVWYTGTRWAIFNQDLAPMPTNASFNVLVIIRRAHLPIVIR
;
A
#
# COMPACT_ATOMS: atom_id res chain seq x y z
N MET A 1 -93.54 6.09 -11.92
CA MET A 1 -92.80 6.62 -13.10
C MET A 1 -91.33 6.46 -12.82
N TYR A 2 -90.66 5.60 -13.58
CA TYR A 2 -89.25 5.24 -13.47
C TYR A 2 -88.37 6.23 -14.25
N GLN A 3 -87.30 6.74 -13.65
CA GLN A 3 -86.10 7.22 -14.34
C GLN A 3 -84.88 6.99 -13.42
N SER A 4 -84.05 6.00 -13.74
CA SER A 4 -82.75 5.77 -13.08
C SER A 4 -81.62 6.38 -13.92
N LYS A 5 -80.75 7.15 -13.28
CA LYS A 5 -79.46 7.58 -13.85
C LYS A 5 -78.33 6.82 -13.15
N THR A 6 -77.46 6.24 -13.95
CA THR A 6 -76.30 5.44 -13.56
C THR A 6 -75.03 6.27 -13.72
N LEU A 7 -74.12 6.28 -12.73
CA LEU A 7 -72.72 6.62 -12.95
C LEU A 7 -71.82 5.71 -12.11
N ARG A 8 -70.74 5.25 -12.74
CA ARG A 8 -69.87 4.12 -12.37
C ARG A 8 -68.68 4.58 -11.51
N VAL A 9 -68.25 3.72 -10.58
CA VAL A 9 -66.99 3.81 -9.84
C VAL A 9 -66.00 2.80 -10.43
N THR A 10 -64.77 3.24 -10.69
CA THR A 10 -63.68 2.44 -11.29
C THR A 10 -62.76 1.88 -10.21
N PHE A 11 -62.47 0.57 -10.25
CA PHE A 11 -61.32 -0.05 -9.56
C PHE A 11 -60.57 -0.94 -10.57
N LEU A 12 -59.24 -0.77 -10.61
CA LEU A 12 -58.31 -1.49 -11.47
C LEU A 12 -57.92 -2.82 -10.81
N LEU A 13 -58.15 -3.95 -11.48
CA LEU A 13 -57.77 -5.29 -11.00
C LEU A 13 -56.62 -5.87 -11.83
N ILE A 14 -55.63 -6.41 -11.13
CA ILE A 14 -54.48 -7.17 -11.63
C ILE A 14 -54.95 -8.54 -12.10
N THR A 15 -54.56 -8.98 -13.30
CA THR A 15 -54.79 -10.34 -13.80
C THR A 15 -53.50 -11.14 -13.92
N VAL A 16 -53.49 -12.29 -13.24
CA VAL A 16 -52.63 -13.45 -13.50
C VAL A 16 -53.45 -14.45 -14.31
N THR A 17 -52.93 -14.98 -15.42
CA THR A 17 -53.45 -16.23 -15.98
C THR A 17 -52.34 -17.07 -16.61
N ALA A 18 -52.40 -18.37 -16.33
CA ALA A 18 -51.40 -19.38 -16.61
C ALA A 18 -51.53 -20.06 -17.99
N LEU A 19 -50.35 -20.42 -18.51
CA LEU A 19 -49.93 -21.59 -19.28
C LEU A 19 -50.93 -22.40 -20.13
N VAL A 20 -50.67 -22.43 -21.44
CA VAL A 20 -51.05 -23.51 -22.36
C VAL A 20 -49.78 -24.20 -22.86
N VAL A 21 -49.71 -25.52 -22.72
CA VAL A 21 -48.65 -26.37 -23.29
C VAL A 21 -49.11 -26.90 -24.64
N ALA A 22 -48.31 -26.68 -25.69
CA ALA A 22 -48.38 -27.40 -26.96
C ALA A 22 -46.96 -27.61 -27.51
N ILE A 23 -46.76 -28.74 -28.16
CA ILE A 23 -45.49 -29.47 -28.32
C ILE A 23 -44.88 -29.10 -29.68
N GLY A 24 -43.61 -28.69 -29.71
CA GLY A 24 -42.87 -28.38 -30.94
C GLY A 24 -41.38 -28.21 -30.68
N ARG A 25 -40.54 -28.79 -31.55
CA ARG A 25 -39.07 -28.96 -31.46
C ARG A 25 -38.30 -27.75 -30.87
N PRO A 26 -37.21 -27.96 -30.10
CA PRO A 26 -36.45 -26.85 -29.53
C PRO A 26 -35.63 -26.15 -30.62
N THR A 27 -36.01 -24.92 -30.96
CA THR A 27 -35.09 -23.91 -31.50
C THR A 27 -34.43 -23.20 -30.32
N PRO A 28 -33.10 -22.94 -30.35
CA PRO A 28 -32.43 -22.27 -29.24
C PRO A 28 -32.82 -20.78 -29.25
N SER A 29 -33.78 -20.39 -28.41
CA SER A 29 -34.12 -18.98 -28.22
C SER A 29 -33.09 -18.30 -27.34
N LYS A 30 -32.26 -17.47 -28.00
CA LYS A 30 -31.48 -16.32 -27.53
C LYS A 30 -31.25 -16.24 -26.00
N VAL A 31 -30.08 -16.71 -25.58
CA VAL A 31 -29.42 -16.19 -24.39
C VAL A 31 -29.25 -14.68 -24.59
N VAL A 32 -29.90 -13.87 -23.75
CA VAL A 32 -29.56 -12.47 -23.58
C VAL A 32 -28.12 -12.47 -23.04
N ALA A 33 -27.16 -12.10 -23.89
CA ALA A 33 -25.81 -11.89 -23.43
C ALA A 33 -25.86 -10.75 -22.40
N LEU A 34 -25.48 -11.05 -21.14
CA LEU A 34 -25.01 -9.98 -20.27
C LEU A 34 -23.83 -9.35 -21.00
N THR A 35 -24.01 -8.13 -21.47
CA THR A 35 -22.90 -7.28 -21.90
C THR A 35 -21.98 -7.15 -20.71
N SER A 36 -20.82 -7.80 -20.77
CA SER A 36 -19.72 -7.51 -19.87
C SER A 36 -19.42 -6.02 -20.02
N ILE A 37 -19.69 -5.23 -18.99
CA ILE A 37 -18.93 -4.01 -18.76
C ILE A 37 -17.52 -4.45 -18.38
N GLY A 38 -16.78 -4.93 -19.38
CA GLY A 38 -15.34 -5.12 -19.29
C GLY A 38 -14.76 -3.73 -19.27
N GLU A 39 -14.50 -3.20 -18.07
CA GLU A 39 -13.47 -2.16 -17.96
C GLU A 39 -12.18 -2.83 -18.43
N THR A 40 -11.81 -2.57 -19.68
CA THR A 40 -10.48 -2.90 -20.18
C THR A 40 -9.50 -2.12 -19.31
N LEU A 41 -8.86 -2.84 -18.39
CA LEU A 41 -7.74 -2.36 -17.63
C LEU A 41 -6.73 -1.73 -18.61
N SER A 42 -6.34 -0.49 -18.36
CA SER A 42 -5.34 0.18 -19.20
C SER A 42 -4.03 -0.63 -19.19
N PRO A 43 -3.21 -0.60 -20.24
CA PRO A 43 -1.91 -1.31 -20.26
C PRO A 43 -1.01 -0.96 -19.06
N ALA A 44 -1.17 0.27 -18.55
CA ALA A 44 -0.60 0.75 -17.30
C ALA A 44 -0.99 -0.12 -16.09
N SER A 45 -2.30 -0.30 -15.92
CA SER A 45 -2.86 -1.12 -14.86
C SER A 45 -2.41 -2.59 -14.96
N GLU A 46 -2.23 -3.13 -16.17
CA GLU A 46 -1.68 -4.47 -16.37
C GLU A 46 -0.23 -4.60 -15.87
N ALA A 47 0.65 -3.64 -16.15
CA ALA A 47 2.05 -3.64 -15.72
C ALA A 47 2.19 -3.56 -14.19
N ALA A 48 1.41 -2.72 -13.52
CA ALA A 48 1.37 -2.63 -12.06
C ALA A 48 0.75 -3.87 -11.40
N SER A 49 -0.23 -4.50 -12.07
CA SER A 49 -0.79 -5.79 -11.65
C SER A 49 0.18 -6.97 -11.84
N GLY A 50 1.21 -6.77 -12.68
CA GLY A 50 2.20 -7.76 -13.09
C GLY A 50 3.39 -7.90 -12.14
N LEU A 51 3.48 -7.05 -11.10
CA LEU A 51 4.41 -7.21 -9.99
C LEU A 51 4.19 -8.56 -9.30
N PRO A 52 5.13 -9.53 -9.43
CA PRO A 52 4.98 -10.84 -8.82
C PRO A 52 5.01 -10.73 -7.30
N GLY A 53 4.01 -11.30 -6.64
CA GLY A 53 3.89 -11.26 -5.18
C GLY A 53 2.44 -11.09 -4.74
N VAL A 54 2.21 -11.24 -3.44
CA VAL A 54 0.89 -11.12 -2.83
C VAL A 54 0.76 -9.75 -2.15
N ARG A 55 -0.39 -9.12 -2.31
CA ARG A 55 -0.69 -7.80 -1.75
C ARG A 55 -2.08 -7.79 -1.15
N PHE A 56 -2.21 -7.17 0.01
CA PHE A 56 -3.47 -7.09 0.73
C PHE A 56 -3.50 -5.87 1.64
N VAL A 57 -4.68 -5.58 2.17
CA VAL A 57 -4.85 -4.64 3.29
C VAL A 57 -4.91 -5.48 4.54
N HIS A 58 -4.09 -5.13 5.53
CA HIS A 58 -4.21 -5.63 6.89
C HIS A 58 -4.97 -4.61 7.74
N VAL A 59 -5.95 -5.05 8.52
CA VAL A 59 -6.75 -4.19 9.41
C VAL A 59 -6.61 -4.68 10.84
N ALA A 60 -6.26 -3.77 11.74
CA ALA A 60 -6.21 -4.01 13.17
C ALA A 60 -7.64 -4.15 13.72
N THR A 61 -7.97 -5.33 14.23
CA THR A 61 -9.27 -5.65 14.81
C THR A 61 -9.07 -6.18 16.23
N SER A 62 -10.12 -6.16 17.05
CA SER A 62 -10.05 -6.74 18.40
C SER A 62 -9.60 -8.20 18.42
N ALA A 63 -9.79 -8.95 17.32
CA ALA A 63 -9.40 -10.34 17.20
C ALA A 63 -7.90 -10.56 16.92
N ASN A 64 -7.19 -9.55 16.40
CA ASN A 64 -5.78 -9.67 16.03
C ASN A 64 -4.84 -8.70 16.75
N ILE A 65 -5.40 -7.76 17.52
CA ILE A 65 -4.62 -6.82 18.36
C ILE A 65 -4.14 -7.52 19.63
N ALA A 66 -2.86 -7.35 19.95
CA ALA A 66 -2.33 -7.58 21.28
C ALA A 66 -1.42 -6.39 21.65
N GLY A 67 -1.88 -5.56 22.59
CA GLY A 67 -1.18 -4.33 23.01
C GLY A 67 -0.89 -3.38 21.85
N GLN A 68 0.39 -3.14 21.60
CA GLN A 68 0.95 -2.30 20.54
C GLN A 68 1.01 -2.95 19.16
N SER A 69 0.58 -4.21 19.02
CA SER A 69 0.75 -5.02 17.81
C SER A 69 -0.58 -5.47 17.22
N THR A 70 -0.61 -5.69 15.90
CA THR A 70 -1.68 -6.41 15.20
C THR A 70 -1.10 -7.55 14.36
N HIS A 71 -1.58 -8.78 14.58
CA HIS A 71 -1.04 -9.99 13.98
C HIS A 71 -1.61 -10.24 12.59
N ILE A 72 -0.72 -10.51 11.65
CA ILE A 72 -1.08 -10.87 10.27
C ILE A 72 -1.23 -12.39 10.21
N ASP A 73 -2.39 -12.85 9.76
CA ASP A 73 -2.61 -14.25 9.43
C ASP A 73 -2.55 -14.43 7.92
N HIS A 74 -1.41 -14.92 7.42
CA HIS A 74 -1.22 -15.10 5.99
C HIS A 74 -0.31 -16.30 5.68
N PRO A 75 -0.69 -17.22 4.77
CA PRO A 75 0.08 -18.45 4.50
C PRO A 75 1.54 -18.24 4.09
N LEU A 76 1.86 -17.11 3.44
CA LEU A 76 3.25 -16.78 3.07
C LEU A 76 4.11 -16.24 4.23
N LEU A 77 3.47 -15.81 5.32
CA LEU A 77 4.12 -15.19 6.48
C LEU A 77 4.12 -16.08 7.71
N ASN A 78 3.06 -16.88 7.91
CA ASN A 78 2.93 -17.80 9.03
C ASN A 78 4.04 -18.86 8.98
N GLY A 79 4.66 -19.15 10.12
CA GLY A 79 5.75 -20.14 10.20
C GLY A 79 7.03 -19.73 9.46
N ASN A 80 7.12 -18.51 8.92
CA ASN A 80 8.23 -18.05 8.11
C ASN A 80 8.90 -16.81 8.72
N PRO A 81 9.82 -16.98 9.69
CA PRO A 81 10.55 -15.88 10.31
C PRO A 81 11.54 -15.17 9.36
N ASN A 82 11.77 -15.70 8.15
CA ASN A 82 12.65 -15.10 7.14
C ASN A 82 11.86 -14.36 6.06
N ALA A 83 10.54 -14.18 6.21
CA ALA A 83 9.75 -13.46 5.24
C ALA A 83 10.17 -11.99 5.14
N ILE A 84 10.33 -11.50 3.91
CA ILE A 84 10.59 -10.10 3.61
C ILE A 84 9.35 -9.53 2.96
N PHE A 85 8.82 -8.44 3.52
CA PHE A 85 7.62 -7.79 3.03
C PHE A 85 7.64 -6.30 3.39
N LEU A 86 6.85 -5.52 2.66
CA LEU A 86 6.71 -4.08 2.86
C LEU A 86 5.38 -3.75 3.53
N VAL A 87 5.41 -2.71 4.37
CA VAL A 87 4.24 -2.18 5.06
C VAL A 87 4.22 -0.66 4.94
N THR A 88 3.06 -0.08 4.65
CA THR A 88 2.81 1.36 4.74
C THR A 88 1.46 1.60 5.40
N GLN A 89 1.38 2.60 6.28
CA GLN A 89 0.13 2.97 6.96
C GLN A 89 -0.88 3.47 5.93
N ASN A 90 -2.09 2.91 5.94
CA ASN A 90 -3.17 3.22 5.02
C ASN A 90 -4.36 3.72 5.83
N TRP A 91 -4.57 5.04 5.85
CA TRP A 91 -5.57 5.65 6.72
C TRP A 91 -6.98 5.20 6.39
N ASN A 92 -7.32 5.06 5.10
CA ASN A 92 -8.67 4.73 4.63
C ASN A 92 -8.65 3.72 3.46
N PRO A 93 -8.33 2.45 3.72
CA PRO A 93 -8.32 1.44 2.67
C PRO A 93 -9.67 1.40 1.92
N GLY A 94 -9.63 1.49 0.60
CA GLY A 94 -10.85 1.54 -0.23
C GLY A 94 -11.57 2.89 -0.25
N GLY A 95 -11.05 3.92 0.44
CA GLY A 95 -11.54 5.30 0.37
C GLY A 95 -12.69 5.65 1.33
N VAL A 96 -12.99 4.81 2.33
CA VAL A 96 -14.11 5.02 3.26
C VAL A 96 -13.63 4.96 4.71
N GLY A 97 -14.07 5.92 5.54
CA GLY A 97 -13.67 6.01 6.95
C GLY A 97 -12.17 6.24 7.12
N GLY A 98 -11.64 6.09 8.32
CA GLY A 98 -10.20 6.00 8.53
C GLY A 98 -9.77 6.13 9.98
N THR A 99 -8.65 5.50 10.34
CA THR A 99 -8.11 5.50 11.70
C THR A 99 -6.65 5.94 11.66
N TYR A 100 -6.35 7.02 12.39
CA TYR A 100 -4.98 7.50 12.55
C TYR A 100 -4.16 6.57 13.44
N ASN A 101 -2.91 6.37 13.07
CA ASN A 101 -1.91 5.74 13.93
C ASN A 101 -0.60 6.53 13.84
N ASN A 102 -0.51 7.68 14.51
CA ASN A 102 0.67 8.54 14.46
C ASN A 102 1.84 7.97 15.29
N ASN A 103 2.38 6.84 14.86
CA ASN A 103 3.54 6.20 15.45
C ASN A 103 4.46 5.67 14.35
N PRO A 104 5.79 5.63 14.56
CA PRO A 104 6.67 4.81 13.75
C PRO A 104 6.22 3.36 13.84
N ILE A 105 6.08 2.70 12.69
CA ILE A 105 5.70 1.29 12.62
C ILE A 105 6.90 0.42 12.27
N GLY A 106 6.86 -0.81 12.77
CA GLY A 106 7.75 -1.88 12.33
C GLY A 106 6.99 -3.19 12.19
N VAL A 107 7.72 -4.22 11.80
CA VAL A 107 7.22 -5.60 11.79
C VAL A 107 8.07 -6.46 12.71
N TRP A 108 7.45 -7.41 13.39
CA TRP A 108 8.16 -8.40 14.20
C TRP A 108 7.53 -9.77 14.07
N TYR A 109 8.35 -10.83 14.16
CA TYR A 109 7.88 -12.19 14.14
C TYR A 109 7.67 -12.69 15.57
N ASP A 110 6.42 -12.99 15.90
CA ASP A 110 6.04 -13.64 17.14
C ASP A 110 6.24 -15.16 16.99
N ILE A 111 7.30 -15.68 17.61
CA ILE A 111 7.59 -17.12 17.62
C ILE A 111 6.46 -17.91 18.31
N LEU A 112 5.86 -17.36 19.37
CA LEU A 112 4.84 -18.07 20.15
C LEU A 112 3.56 -18.25 19.34
N GLN A 113 3.20 -17.25 18.52
CA GLN A 113 2.06 -17.33 17.61
C GLN A 113 2.42 -17.88 16.22
N SER A 114 3.72 -18.00 15.91
CA SER A 114 4.24 -18.32 14.58
C SER A 114 3.69 -17.40 13.47
N LYS A 115 3.56 -16.11 13.78
CA LYS A 115 2.98 -15.08 12.90
C LYS A 115 3.81 -13.81 12.94
N TRP A 116 3.81 -13.08 11.82
CA TRP A 116 4.28 -11.70 11.80
C TRP A 116 3.21 -10.77 12.36
N ALA A 117 3.64 -9.67 12.99
CA ALA A 117 2.77 -8.59 13.42
C ALA A 117 3.33 -7.24 12.99
N ILE A 118 2.42 -6.29 12.71
CA ILE A 118 2.75 -4.87 12.56
C ILE A 118 2.59 -4.25 13.95
N PHE A 119 3.58 -3.47 14.40
CA PHE A 119 3.56 -2.90 15.74
C PHE A 119 3.98 -1.43 15.74
N ASN A 120 3.49 -0.71 16.74
CA ASN A 120 3.93 0.64 17.05
C ASN A 120 5.25 0.58 17.82
N GLN A 121 6.32 1.12 17.24
CA GLN A 121 7.63 1.10 17.87
C GLN A 121 7.73 1.97 19.12
N SER A 122 6.77 2.90 19.28
CA SER A 122 6.61 3.72 20.48
C SER A 122 6.03 2.96 21.67
N LEU A 123 5.68 1.68 21.48
CA LEU A 123 4.95 0.86 22.46
C LEU A 123 3.54 1.37 22.77
N THR A 124 3.05 2.36 22.02
CA THR A 124 1.67 2.82 22.12
C THR A 124 0.73 1.75 21.59
N ASN A 125 -0.39 1.49 22.28
CA ASN A 125 -1.39 0.51 21.86
C ASN A 125 -1.81 0.69 20.39
N MET A 126 -1.98 -0.41 19.67
CA MET A 126 -2.44 -0.40 18.28
C MET A 126 -3.90 0.08 18.23
N PRO A 127 -4.21 1.17 17.51
CA PRO A 127 -5.59 1.62 17.38
C PRO A 127 -6.46 0.59 16.65
N SER A 128 -7.61 0.24 17.22
CA SER A 128 -8.61 -0.59 16.52
C SER A 128 -9.11 0.14 15.27
N GLY A 129 -9.08 -0.53 14.13
CA GLY A 129 -9.41 0.04 12.82
C GLY A 129 -8.21 0.59 12.04
N ALA A 130 -7.02 0.72 12.66
CA ALA A 130 -5.81 1.08 11.93
C ALA A 130 -5.56 0.07 10.80
N ALA A 131 -5.20 0.56 9.62
CA ALA A 131 -5.02 -0.28 8.44
C ALA A 131 -3.70 -0.03 7.75
N PHE A 132 -3.23 -1.05 7.03
CA PHE A 132 -1.90 -1.08 6.44
C PHE A 132 -1.95 -1.73 5.06
N SER A 133 -1.30 -1.11 4.08
CA SER A 133 -0.97 -1.76 2.82
C SER A 133 0.17 -2.74 3.08
N VAL A 134 0.01 -4.00 2.70
CA VAL A 134 1.03 -5.06 2.85
C VAL A 134 1.36 -5.64 1.48
N PHE A 135 2.66 -5.76 1.18
CA PHE A 135 3.16 -6.42 -0.02
C PHE A 135 4.24 -7.44 0.32
N VAL A 136 3.95 -8.69 -0.02
CA VAL A 136 4.86 -9.84 0.06
C VAL A 136 5.38 -10.11 -1.36
N PRO A 137 6.58 -9.65 -1.72
CA PRO A 137 7.14 -9.89 -3.05
C PRO A 137 7.33 -11.39 -3.31
N ALA A 138 7.23 -11.81 -4.57
CA ALA A 138 7.53 -13.19 -4.94
C ALA A 138 9.01 -13.52 -4.71
N THR A 139 9.32 -14.80 -4.48
CA THR A 139 10.69 -15.30 -4.38
C THR A 139 11.53 -14.85 -5.58
N GLY A 140 12.76 -14.39 -5.33
CA GLY A 140 13.66 -13.87 -6.35
C GLY A 140 13.45 -12.40 -6.72
N SER A 141 12.46 -11.72 -6.12
CA SER A 141 12.39 -10.26 -6.17
C SER A 141 13.62 -9.64 -5.49
N PRO A 142 14.08 -8.44 -5.92
CA PRO A 142 15.23 -7.75 -5.34
C PRO A 142 14.87 -7.14 -3.98
N ALA A 143 14.64 -7.99 -2.99
CA ALA A 143 14.36 -7.63 -1.60
C ALA A 143 15.29 -8.39 -0.65
N PHE A 144 15.77 -7.70 0.39
CA PHE A 144 16.75 -8.22 1.35
C PHE A 144 16.56 -7.57 2.73
N VAL A 145 17.17 -8.16 3.76
CA VAL A 145 17.28 -7.54 5.08
C VAL A 145 18.59 -6.75 5.14
N HIS A 146 18.51 -5.50 5.57
CA HIS A 146 19.66 -4.65 5.88
C HIS A 146 19.81 -4.51 7.39
N THR A 147 21.01 -4.77 7.90
CA THR A 147 21.35 -4.63 9.33
C THR A 147 22.26 -3.43 9.54
N ALA A 148 21.88 -2.54 10.45
CA ALA A 148 22.71 -1.44 10.89
C ALA A 148 23.82 -1.98 11.82
N THR A 149 25.05 -2.06 11.31
CA THR A 149 26.23 -2.51 12.09
C THR A 149 27.08 -1.31 12.47
N ALA A 150 27.92 -1.45 13.50
CA ALA A 150 28.85 -0.39 13.87
C ALA A 150 29.77 0.05 12.71
N GLY A 151 30.04 -0.82 11.74
CA GLY A 151 30.89 -0.53 10.58
C GLY A 151 30.17 0.17 9.42
N ASN A 152 28.83 0.21 9.40
CA ASN A 152 28.07 0.88 8.35
C ASN A 152 27.23 2.06 8.86
N ILE A 153 27.24 2.33 10.16
CA ILE A 153 26.55 3.47 10.78
C ILE A 153 27.44 4.72 10.75
N SER A 154 26.82 5.86 10.45
CA SER A 154 27.37 7.19 10.65
C SER A 154 26.28 8.09 11.25
N GLY A 155 26.37 8.40 12.55
CA GLY A 155 25.38 9.21 13.25
C GLY A 155 23.96 8.62 13.18
N ASN A 156 23.06 9.29 12.48
CA ASN A 156 21.64 8.95 12.34
C ASN A 156 21.31 8.04 11.15
N TRP A 157 22.31 7.48 10.47
CA TRP A 157 22.08 6.67 9.27
C TRP A 157 23.00 5.47 9.13
N THR A 158 22.58 4.51 8.30
CA THR A 158 23.32 3.28 7.98
C THR A 158 23.43 3.09 6.45
N ALA A 159 24.64 2.83 5.97
CA ALA A 159 24.94 2.63 4.55
C ALA A 159 24.53 1.23 4.08
N ILE A 160 23.80 1.16 2.98
CA ILE A 160 23.46 -0.09 2.30
C ILE A 160 24.54 -0.38 1.26
N ASP A 161 25.20 -1.53 1.40
CA ASP A 161 26.12 -2.05 0.39
C ASP A 161 25.41 -3.14 -0.43
N HIS A 162 24.94 -2.78 -1.62
CA HIS A 162 24.22 -3.74 -2.48
C HIS A 162 24.49 -3.47 -3.96
N PRO A 163 24.84 -4.49 -4.78
CA PRO A 163 25.21 -4.30 -6.19
C PRO A 163 24.16 -3.58 -7.04
N SER A 164 22.87 -3.72 -6.73
CA SER A 164 21.79 -3.04 -7.46
C SER A 164 21.57 -1.57 -7.06
N LEU A 165 22.22 -1.12 -5.98
CA LEU A 165 22.07 0.22 -5.39
C LEU A 165 23.36 1.05 -5.46
N ASN A 166 24.51 0.40 -5.36
CA ASN A 166 25.82 1.06 -5.45
C ASN A 166 25.97 1.76 -6.80
N ASN A 167 26.53 2.97 -6.80
CA ASN A 167 26.72 3.80 -8.00
C ASN A 167 25.43 4.13 -8.76
N ASN A 168 24.26 3.94 -8.15
CA ASN A 168 22.97 4.16 -8.80
C ASN A 168 22.10 5.16 -8.00
N PRO A 169 22.36 6.47 -8.15
CA PRO A 169 21.57 7.52 -7.49
C PRO A 169 20.11 7.59 -7.97
N ASN A 170 19.78 6.94 -9.09
CA ASN A 170 18.43 6.91 -9.65
C ASN A 170 17.63 5.67 -9.20
N ALA A 171 18.18 4.85 -8.30
CA ALA A 171 17.46 3.71 -7.79
C ALA A 171 16.25 4.14 -6.94
N LEU A 172 15.22 3.29 -6.91
CA LEU A 172 14.07 3.45 -6.02
C LEU A 172 14.15 2.40 -4.93
N VAL A 173 14.13 2.86 -3.67
CA VAL A 173 14.27 2.03 -2.48
C VAL A 173 13.06 2.24 -1.59
N LEU A 174 12.40 1.15 -1.19
CA LEU A 174 11.39 1.14 -0.14
C LEU A 174 11.89 0.38 1.07
N VAL A 175 11.50 0.86 2.25
CA VAL A 175 11.98 0.34 3.53
C VAL A 175 10.81 0.06 4.47
N THR A 176 10.89 -1.03 5.22
CA THR A 176 10.05 -1.31 6.39
C THR A 176 10.95 -1.74 7.54
N GLN A 177 10.78 -1.14 8.72
CA GLN A 177 11.56 -1.52 9.90
C GLN A 177 11.21 -2.94 10.33
N ASN A 178 12.21 -3.78 10.53
CA ASN A 178 12.05 -5.18 10.94
C ASN A 178 12.72 -5.36 12.29
N TYR A 179 11.95 -5.60 13.35
CA TYR A 179 12.50 -5.71 14.69
C TYR A 179 13.44 -6.92 14.82
N ASN A 180 13.05 -8.07 14.28
CA ASN A 180 13.72 -9.35 14.51
C ASN A 180 13.69 -10.27 13.28
N PRO A 181 14.46 -9.97 12.22
CA PRO A 181 14.60 -10.91 11.11
C PRO A 181 15.09 -12.28 11.63
N GLY A 182 14.49 -13.36 11.13
CA GLY A 182 14.77 -14.71 11.62
C GLY A 182 14.11 -15.08 12.96
N GLY A 183 13.34 -14.16 13.56
CA GLY A 183 12.53 -14.40 14.76
C GLY A 183 13.30 -14.28 16.08
N GLY A 184 14.58 -13.89 16.05
CA GLY A 184 15.41 -13.78 17.25
C GLY A 184 15.09 -12.56 18.14
N GLY A 185 16.07 -12.18 18.96
CA GLY A 185 16.05 -10.88 19.65
C GLY A 185 16.22 -9.76 18.64
N GLY A 186 15.59 -8.61 18.91
CA GLY A 186 15.54 -7.49 18.00
C GLY A 186 15.91 -6.15 18.64
N THR A 187 16.18 -5.15 17.80
CA THR A 187 16.50 -3.78 18.21
C THR A 187 15.40 -2.83 17.78
N TYR A 188 14.90 -2.02 18.72
CA TYR A 188 13.95 -0.96 18.42
C TYR A 188 14.64 0.23 17.76
N ASN A 189 13.98 0.82 16.76
CA ASN A 189 14.34 2.11 16.21
C ASN A 189 13.11 3.02 16.17
N ASN A 190 12.65 3.51 17.33
CA ASN A 190 11.40 4.28 17.47
C ASN A 190 11.49 5.71 16.90
N HIS A 191 11.77 5.79 15.61
CA HIS A 191 11.95 7.00 14.82
C HIS A 191 11.30 6.78 13.45
N PRO A 192 10.80 7.83 12.79
CA PRO A 192 10.50 7.77 11.36
C PRO A 192 11.75 7.31 10.60
N VAL A 193 11.57 6.77 9.39
CA VAL A 193 12.70 6.33 8.57
C VAL A 193 12.55 6.83 7.15
N GLY A 194 13.66 7.24 6.57
CA GLY A 194 13.77 7.60 5.17
C GLY A 194 15.01 6.99 4.54
N VAL A 195 15.20 7.28 3.25
CA VAL A 195 16.39 6.94 2.50
C VAL A 195 17.03 8.16 1.86
N PHE A 196 18.35 8.08 1.64
CA PHE A 196 19.09 9.06 0.86
C PHE A 196 20.24 8.39 0.12
N TYR A 197 20.71 9.01 -0.95
CA TYR A 197 21.91 8.56 -1.66
C TYR A 197 23.12 9.37 -1.20
N SER A 198 24.08 8.70 -0.57
CA SER A 198 25.36 9.28 -0.20
C SER A 198 26.26 9.35 -1.43
N ILE A 199 26.48 10.56 -1.94
CA ILE A 199 27.37 10.80 -3.10
C ILE A 199 28.82 10.45 -2.74
N THR A 200 29.23 10.70 -1.49
CA THR A 200 30.60 10.44 -1.03
C THR A 200 30.88 8.94 -0.89
N GLN A 201 29.91 8.15 -0.44
CA GLN A 201 30.05 6.69 -0.36
C GLN A 201 29.58 5.95 -1.62
N GLN A 202 28.94 6.66 -2.56
CA GLN A 202 28.28 6.11 -3.75
C GLN A 202 27.29 4.98 -3.41
N LYS A 203 26.56 5.15 -2.30
CA LYS A 203 25.68 4.15 -1.70
C LYS A 203 24.37 4.79 -1.24
N TRP A 204 23.28 4.04 -1.33
CA TRP A 204 22.05 4.38 -0.62
C TRP A 204 22.21 4.14 0.89
N ALA A 205 21.49 4.90 1.69
CA ALA A 205 21.48 4.78 3.14
C ALA A 205 20.06 4.91 3.69
N ILE A 206 19.81 4.24 4.82
CA ILE A 206 18.59 4.41 5.64
C ILE A 206 18.93 5.37 6.76
N PHE A 207 18.08 6.36 7.02
CA PHE A 207 18.32 7.35 8.06
C PHE A 207 17.07 7.64 8.90
N ASN A 208 17.32 8.08 10.13
CA ASN A 208 16.31 8.67 11.00
C ASN A 208 16.24 10.18 10.68
N PRO A 209 15.15 10.67 10.07
CA PRO A 209 15.04 12.05 9.60
C PRO A 209 14.86 13.07 10.73
N ASP A 210 14.52 12.62 11.93
CA ASP A 210 14.53 13.41 13.16
C ASP A 210 15.93 13.57 13.78
N LEU A 211 16.97 13.08 13.09
CA LEU A 211 18.38 13.13 13.48
C LEU A 211 18.75 12.28 14.70
N ALA A 212 17.83 11.43 15.18
CA ALA A 212 18.16 10.49 16.25
C ALA A 212 19.22 9.48 15.77
N PRO A 213 20.21 9.10 16.61
CA PRO A 213 21.24 8.13 16.24
C PRO A 213 20.63 6.81 15.74
N MET A 214 21.23 6.24 14.70
CA MET A 214 20.81 4.93 14.19
C MET A 214 21.25 3.84 15.18
N PRO A 215 20.33 3.03 15.75
CA PRO A 215 20.71 2.00 16.68
C PRO A 215 21.54 0.89 16.02
N VAL A 216 22.60 0.45 16.69
CA VAL A 216 23.36 -0.75 16.27
C VAL A 216 22.46 -1.98 16.42
N GLY A 217 22.36 -2.77 15.37
CA GLY A 217 21.51 -3.95 15.27
C GLY A 217 20.07 -3.65 14.84
N ALA A 218 19.73 -2.41 14.46
CA ALA A 218 18.45 -2.14 13.82
C ALA A 218 18.39 -2.80 12.44
N ASP A 219 17.29 -3.52 12.16
CA ASP A 219 17.10 -4.25 10.92
C ASP A 219 15.96 -3.67 10.07
N PHE A 220 16.09 -3.82 8.75
CA PHE A 220 15.16 -3.24 7.79
C PHE A 220 14.90 -4.19 6.62
N ASN A 221 13.64 -4.41 6.27
CA ASN A 221 13.26 -5.00 4.99
C ASN A 221 13.44 -3.92 3.92
N VAL A 222 14.30 -4.19 2.93
CA VAL A 222 14.62 -3.29 1.83
C VAL A 222 14.16 -3.91 0.52
N MET A 223 13.48 -3.14 -0.31
CA MET A 223 13.10 -3.55 -1.66
C MET A 223 13.58 -2.54 -2.70
N VAL A 224 14.17 -3.05 -3.79
CA VAL A 224 14.70 -2.25 -4.90
C VAL A 224 13.76 -2.31 -6.09
N LEU A 225 13.36 -1.17 -6.64
CA LEU A 225 12.28 -1.07 -7.64
C LEU A 225 12.76 -0.62 -9.03
N ASN A 226 14.06 -0.64 -9.29
CA ASN A 226 14.67 -0.06 -10.49
C ASN A 226 14.08 -0.57 -11.81
N ASN A 227 13.76 -1.87 -11.87
CA ASN A 227 13.20 -2.51 -13.07
C ASN A 227 11.78 -2.03 -13.39
N LEU A 228 11.09 -1.42 -12.42
CA LEU A 228 9.73 -0.92 -12.57
C LEU A 228 9.70 0.56 -12.95
N ALA A 229 10.77 1.29 -12.62
CA ALA A 229 10.94 2.70 -12.95
C ALA A 229 11.29 2.92 -14.44
N SER A 230 11.69 1.88 -15.17
CA SER A 230 12.07 1.95 -16.59
C SER A 230 10.98 1.46 -17.56
N LEU A 231 9.85 0.95 -17.07
CA LEU A 231 8.78 0.42 -17.92
C LEU A 231 8.05 1.54 -18.68
N PRO A 232 7.79 1.38 -19.99
CA PRO A 232 7.26 2.44 -20.86
C PRO A 232 5.80 2.82 -20.57
N TRP A 233 5.03 1.98 -19.87
CA TRP A 233 3.60 2.21 -19.59
C TRP A 233 3.30 2.05 -18.09
N SER A 234 3.03 3.19 -17.44
CA SER A 234 2.94 3.43 -15.99
C SER A 234 4.00 2.73 -15.15
N LYS A 235 5.08 3.47 -14.90
CA LYS A 235 6.08 3.14 -13.91
C LYS A 235 5.38 2.95 -12.56
N ALA A 236 5.18 1.69 -12.15
CA ALA A 236 4.50 1.38 -10.90
C ALA A 236 5.28 1.93 -9.69
N ALA A 237 6.59 2.15 -9.88
CA ALA A 237 7.45 2.83 -8.93
C ALA A 237 7.97 4.17 -9.51
N PHE A 238 7.88 5.23 -8.74
CA PHE A 238 8.32 6.58 -9.14
C PHE A 238 8.75 7.43 -7.93
N VAL A 239 9.47 8.51 -8.18
CA VAL A 239 9.66 9.57 -7.19
C VAL A 239 8.49 10.55 -7.27
N HIS A 240 7.93 10.94 -6.13
CA HIS A 240 6.99 12.05 -6.05
C HIS A 240 7.55 13.14 -5.14
N THR A 241 7.48 14.40 -5.60
CA THR A 241 8.03 15.56 -4.88
C THR A 241 6.91 16.55 -4.56
N ALA A 242 6.88 16.98 -3.31
CA ALA A 242 5.99 18.01 -2.82
C ALA A 242 6.35 19.36 -3.46
N THR A 243 5.38 19.99 -4.11
CA THR A 243 5.50 21.32 -4.70
C THR A 243 4.40 22.20 -4.13
N SER A 244 4.58 23.52 -4.17
CA SER A 244 3.51 24.46 -3.76
C SER A 244 2.19 24.24 -4.50
N ALA A 245 2.23 23.62 -5.69
CA ALA A 245 1.04 23.33 -6.49
C ALA A 245 0.28 22.05 -6.07
N ASN A 246 0.92 21.12 -5.36
CA ASN A 246 0.32 19.84 -4.98
C ASN A 246 0.15 19.64 -3.46
N ILE A 247 0.78 20.51 -2.64
CA ILE A 247 0.63 20.53 -1.19
C ILE A 247 -0.74 21.06 -0.81
N ASN A 248 -1.42 20.32 0.05
CA ASN A 248 -2.62 20.73 0.75
C ASN A 248 -2.37 20.53 2.25
N SER A 249 -1.93 21.59 2.94
CA SER A 249 -1.57 21.54 4.36
C SER A 249 -0.53 20.45 4.66
N ASN A 250 -0.92 19.34 5.31
CA ASN A 250 -0.06 18.25 5.75
C ASN A 250 0.08 17.10 4.72
N TRP A 251 -0.46 17.24 3.51
CA TRP A 251 -0.48 16.14 2.53
C TRP A 251 -0.27 16.60 1.10
N ILE A 252 0.12 15.65 0.24
CA ILE A 252 0.34 15.84 -1.20
C ILE A 252 -0.47 14.82 -2.00
N ALA A 253 -1.14 15.29 -3.05
CA ALA A 253 -1.89 14.43 -3.97
C ALA A 253 -0.94 13.74 -4.95
N LEU A 254 -1.07 12.43 -5.09
CA LEU A 254 -0.39 11.65 -6.11
C LEU A 254 -1.17 11.72 -7.41
N ASP A 255 -0.67 12.51 -8.36
CA ASP A 255 -1.16 12.53 -9.74
C ASP A 255 -0.42 11.47 -10.58
N HIS A 256 -1.00 10.28 -10.70
CA HIS A 256 -0.43 9.17 -11.45
C HIS A 256 -1.55 8.30 -12.04
N PRO A 257 -1.40 7.74 -13.26
CA PRO A 257 -2.42 6.88 -13.86
C PRO A 257 -2.84 5.66 -13.02
N LEU A 258 -1.98 5.20 -12.11
CA LEU A 258 -2.28 4.08 -11.21
C LEU A 258 -2.95 4.50 -9.89
N THR A 259 -2.97 5.79 -9.56
CA THR A 259 -3.57 6.31 -8.32
C THR A 259 -4.88 7.05 -8.57
N ASN A 260 -5.00 7.72 -9.71
CA ASN A 260 -6.15 8.54 -10.07
C ASN A 260 -7.38 7.67 -10.32
N GLY A 261 -8.46 7.91 -9.57
CA GLY A 261 -9.71 7.13 -9.70
C GLY A 261 -9.60 5.67 -9.25
N MET A 262 -8.53 5.29 -8.53
CA MET A 262 -8.24 3.89 -8.21
C MET A 262 -8.26 3.61 -6.69
N PRO A 263 -9.42 3.66 -6.00
CA PRO A 263 -9.52 3.32 -4.58
C PRO A 263 -9.05 1.90 -4.22
N PRO A 264 -9.12 0.86 -5.10
CA PRO A 264 -8.58 -0.47 -4.79
C PRO A 264 -7.06 -0.60 -4.87
N ALA A 265 -6.33 0.44 -5.30
CA ALA A 265 -4.88 0.40 -5.34
C ALA A 265 -4.27 0.33 -3.94
N LEU A 266 -3.06 -0.22 -3.84
CA LEU A 266 -2.25 -0.21 -2.64
C LEU A 266 -1.02 0.65 -2.92
N VAL A 267 -0.87 1.70 -2.12
CA VAL A 267 0.24 2.64 -2.21
C VAL A 267 1.22 2.37 -1.07
N PHE A 268 2.50 2.34 -1.40
CA PHE A 268 3.62 2.26 -0.49
C PHE A 268 4.51 3.48 -0.69
N ALA A 269 5.08 4.00 0.38
CA ALA A 269 5.91 5.18 0.34
C ALA A 269 7.08 5.08 1.33
N THR A 270 8.22 5.63 0.95
CA THR A 270 9.36 5.87 1.83
C THR A 270 9.94 7.25 1.51
N ASP A 271 10.21 8.04 2.54
CA ASP A 271 10.81 9.37 2.42
C ASP A 271 12.16 9.25 1.69
N ASN A 272 12.38 10.10 0.70
CA ASN A 272 13.62 10.18 -0.08
C ASN A 272 14.18 11.59 0.04
N TRP A 273 15.25 11.75 0.82
CA TRP A 273 15.81 13.07 1.11
C TRP A 273 16.36 13.76 -0.15
N ASN A 274 17.08 13.04 -1.00
CA ASN A 274 17.74 13.58 -2.19
C ASN A 274 17.55 12.68 -3.44
N PRO A 275 16.35 12.66 -4.04
CA PRO A 275 16.10 11.87 -5.23
C PRO A 275 17.11 12.18 -6.35
N GLY A 276 17.60 11.14 -7.02
CA GLY A 276 18.64 11.29 -8.05
C GLY A 276 20.03 11.61 -7.50
N GLY A 277 20.25 11.52 -6.18
CA GLY A 277 21.53 11.84 -5.56
C GLY A 277 21.87 13.32 -5.61
N GLY A 278 20.85 14.19 -5.49
CA GLY A 278 21.05 15.63 -5.39
C GLY A 278 21.94 16.01 -4.19
N GLY A 279 22.70 17.10 -4.32
CA GLY A 279 23.55 17.63 -3.25
C GLY A 279 22.78 18.28 -2.11
N THR A 280 21.49 18.56 -2.30
CA THR A 280 20.58 19.12 -1.30
C THR A 280 19.29 18.31 -1.27
N GLY A 281 18.75 18.14 -0.06
CA GLY A 281 17.50 17.44 0.19
C GLY A 281 16.66 18.17 1.24
N VAL A 282 15.39 17.78 1.36
CA VAL A 282 14.47 18.32 2.37
C VAL A 282 14.08 17.22 3.34
N HIS A 283 14.26 17.49 4.63
CA HIS A 283 13.82 16.59 5.68
C HIS A 283 12.31 16.65 5.85
N ASN A 284 11.68 15.49 5.87
CA ASN A 284 10.36 15.26 6.42
C ASN A 284 10.54 14.34 7.63
N ASN A 285 10.52 14.90 8.83
CA ASN A 285 10.80 14.16 10.08
C ASN A 285 9.52 13.65 10.76
N HIS A 286 8.47 13.45 9.97
CA HIS A 286 7.14 13.07 10.43
C HIS A 286 6.84 11.63 10.03
N ASN A 287 6.02 10.94 10.83
CA ASN A 287 5.48 9.65 10.41
C ASN A 287 4.57 9.86 9.20
N ILE A 288 4.81 9.15 8.11
CA ILE A 288 3.96 9.23 6.92
C ILE A 288 2.91 8.13 6.87
N GLY A 289 1.80 8.44 6.22
CA GLY A 289 0.79 7.48 5.80
C GLY A 289 0.30 7.79 4.39
N VAL A 290 -0.52 6.89 3.86
CA VAL A 290 -1.23 7.09 2.60
C VAL A 290 -2.74 7.08 2.79
N TRP A 291 -3.47 7.83 1.97
CA TRP A 291 -4.92 7.84 1.99
C TRP A 291 -5.51 8.16 0.61
N TYR A 292 -6.74 7.73 0.37
CA TYR A 292 -7.50 8.04 -0.84
C TYR A 292 -8.45 9.21 -0.59
N THR A 293 -8.29 10.29 -1.36
CA THR A 293 -9.03 11.56 -1.22
C THR A 293 -10.46 11.54 -1.76
N GLY A 294 -10.92 10.38 -2.23
CA GLY A 294 -12.14 10.24 -3.04
C GLY A 294 -11.89 10.40 -4.54
N THR A 295 -10.75 10.96 -4.94
CA THR A 295 -10.35 11.06 -6.37
C THR A 295 -8.93 10.58 -6.63
N ARG A 296 -8.00 10.78 -5.70
CA ARG A 296 -6.57 10.44 -5.86
C ARG A 296 -6.03 9.84 -4.57
N TRP A 297 -4.95 9.08 -4.67
CA TRP A 297 -4.16 8.75 -3.48
C TRP A 297 -3.31 9.95 -3.06
N ALA A 298 -2.93 10.00 -1.79
CA ALA A 298 -2.12 11.04 -1.19
C ALA A 298 -1.15 10.47 -0.16
N ILE A 299 -0.02 11.15 0.03
CA ILE A 299 0.92 10.94 1.15
C ILE A 299 0.72 12.08 2.14
N PHE A 300 0.66 11.77 3.43
CA PHE A 300 0.42 12.77 4.48
C PHE A 300 1.30 12.55 5.71
N ASN A 301 1.59 13.65 6.40
CA ASN A 301 2.17 13.63 7.73
C ASN A 301 1.08 13.32 8.75
N GLN A 302 1.25 12.21 9.46
CA GLN A 302 0.22 11.66 10.35
C GLN A 302 -0.02 12.47 11.62
N ASP A 303 0.96 13.28 12.02
CA ASP A 303 0.84 14.24 13.11
C ASP A 303 0.18 15.56 12.69
N LEU A 304 -0.28 15.65 11.43
CA LEU A 304 -0.89 16.83 10.83
C LEU A 304 0.07 18.01 10.65
N ALA A 305 1.39 17.80 10.83
CA ALA A 305 2.37 18.83 10.55
C ALA A 305 2.38 19.17 9.04
N PRO A 306 2.56 20.45 8.65
CA PRO A 306 2.59 20.85 7.25
C PRO A 306 3.60 20.03 6.43
N MET A 307 3.22 19.64 5.21
CA MET A 307 4.13 18.93 4.31
C MET A 307 5.24 19.91 3.86
N PRO A 308 6.53 19.59 4.08
CA PRO A 308 7.60 20.48 3.63
C PRO A 308 7.65 20.58 2.10
N THR A 309 7.75 21.80 1.58
CA THR A 309 8.00 22.02 0.14
C THR A 309 9.31 21.37 -0.28
N ASN A 310 9.29 20.64 -1.40
CA ASN A 310 10.38 19.83 -1.95
C ASN A 310 10.71 18.53 -1.18
N ALA A 311 9.95 18.16 -0.13
CA ALA A 311 10.01 16.80 0.41
C ALA A 311 9.70 15.79 -0.71
N SER A 312 10.48 14.73 -0.81
CA SER A 312 10.35 13.73 -1.87
C SER A 312 10.16 12.34 -1.29
N PHE A 313 9.50 11.47 -2.06
CA PHE A 313 9.13 10.13 -1.64
C PHE A 313 9.36 9.14 -2.78
N ASN A 314 9.95 7.99 -2.48
CA ASN A 314 9.86 6.84 -3.35
C ASN A 314 8.48 6.21 -3.17
N VAL A 315 7.74 6.04 -4.25
CA VAL A 315 6.35 5.56 -4.24
C VAL A 315 6.25 4.29 -5.07
N LEU A 316 5.53 3.30 -4.57
CA LEU A 316 5.10 2.11 -5.31
C LEU A 316 3.58 2.01 -5.28
N VAL A 317 2.98 1.78 -6.43
CA VAL A 317 1.54 1.60 -6.58
C VAL A 317 1.27 0.23 -7.18
N ILE A 318 0.52 -0.59 -6.45
CA ILE A 318 0.13 -1.93 -6.88
C ILE A 318 -1.39 -2.00 -6.95
N ILE A 319 -1.93 -2.37 -8.09
CA ILE A 319 -3.37 -2.55 -8.23
C ILE A 319 -3.77 -4.01 -8.01
N ARG A 320 -4.94 -4.24 -7.41
CA ARG A 320 -5.53 -5.58 -7.37
C ARG A 320 -6.13 -5.88 -8.75
N ARG A 321 -5.79 -7.04 -9.32
CA ARG A 321 -6.61 -7.63 -10.39
C ARG A 321 -7.97 -7.98 -9.78
N ALA A 322 -9.03 -7.35 -10.24
CA ALA A 322 -10.34 -7.99 -10.19
C ALA A 322 -10.26 -9.16 -11.18
N HIS A 323 -10.12 -10.39 -10.70
CA HIS A 323 -10.34 -11.54 -11.58
C HIS A 323 -11.82 -11.55 -11.93
N LEU A 324 -12.16 -11.15 -13.16
CA LEU A 324 -13.42 -11.57 -13.75
C LEU A 324 -13.32 -13.08 -14.02
N PRO A 325 -14.33 -13.89 -13.67
CA PRO A 325 -14.31 -15.30 -14.00
C PRO A 325 -14.19 -15.45 -15.53
N ILE A 326 -13.16 -16.18 -15.97
CA ILE A 326 -13.03 -16.62 -17.36
C ILE A 326 -14.23 -17.53 -17.62
N VAL A 327 -15.22 -17.03 -18.35
CA VAL A 327 -16.22 -17.89 -18.98
C VAL A 327 -15.54 -18.46 -20.22
N ILE A 328 -14.96 -19.66 -20.10
CA ILE A 328 -14.60 -20.46 -21.26
C ILE A 328 -15.93 -20.87 -21.90
N ARG A 329 -16.19 -20.38 -23.12
CA ARG A 329 -17.23 -20.92 -23.99
C ARG A 329 -16.62 -21.93 -24.93
#